data_AF-A0A845QJF7-F1
#
_entry.id   AF-A0A845QJF7-F1
#
_cell.length_a   1.000
_cell.length_b   1.000
_cell.length_c   1.000
_cell.angle_alpha   90.00
_cell.angle_beta   90.00
_cell.angle_gamma   90.00
#
_symmetry.space_group_name_H-M   'P 1'
#
loop_
_entity.id
_entity.type
_entity.pdbx_description
1 polymer ?
#
loop_
_entity_poly.entity_id
_entity_poly.type
_entity_poly.pdbx_seq_one_letter_code
_entity_poly.pdbx_strand_id
1 'polypeptide(L)'
;MKIQIVNYAGRFDLKTEAKTELKMEISGLSRPQSFDAYDIDIILLNDKNIWQNRGNNTDRVKAQNDFISINKIIENCTSAQVIVVLPQNIKFLYNFWNEEPLASCVLKDMIEELRLILKALSSRLQWHDLFYERTKTNFENHMIEADFYFNGVDAKNILTKSDRSKKATTIRDGKLIFTTLNLETEKDIQAFLQGIGLIESKKSIPEWIEEIKMFDDEKQLELINENSALIEQYKKNIDEAELVLARNNRYKSILYTQSDELVEVVFEMLQEMTGGDLSNFVDQKHEDFLFEAMGYVFIGEIKGVNHNIRSENVSQLDVHYQSYIEDYPDNLDKTKALLIMNYQRNKPLSERGEIHETQINLAKRNGSLIIDTFTLLKMFEQFKQGSLDQRDCVRLLSESTGILSIS
;
A
#
# COMPACT_ATOMS: atom_id res chain seq x y z
N MET A 1 7.08 -8.77 -40.36
CA MET A 1 6.94 -7.34 -40.05
C MET A 1 7.99 -6.96 -39.01
N LYS A 2 8.71 -5.85 -39.22
CA LYS A 2 9.68 -5.25 -38.30
C LYS A 2 9.09 -3.97 -37.72
N ILE A 3 9.12 -3.83 -36.40
CA ILE A 3 8.62 -2.65 -35.71
C ILE A 3 9.75 -2.00 -34.94
N GLN A 4 9.86 -0.68 -35.03
CA GLN A 4 10.69 0.12 -34.14
C GLN A 4 9.80 0.85 -33.12
N ILE A 5 10.15 0.75 -31.84
CA ILE A 5 9.59 1.55 -30.76
C ILE A 5 10.60 2.65 -30.41
N VAL A 6 10.20 3.90 -30.55
CA VAL A 6 10.98 5.08 -30.19
C VAL A 6 10.45 5.63 -28.88
N ASN A 7 11.21 5.52 -27.79
CA ASN A 7 10.86 6.08 -26.48
C ASN A 7 11.98 6.99 -25.95
N TYR A 8 11.75 7.68 -24.84
CA TYR A 8 12.74 8.65 -24.33
C TYR A 8 14.09 8.01 -23.97
N ALA A 9 14.09 6.87 -23.27
CA ALA A 9 15.29 6.27 -22.71
C ALA A 9 16.06 5.30 -23.64
N GLY A 10 15.43 4.80 -24.70
CA GLY A 10 16.00 3.81 -25.62
C GLY A 10 16.15 2.41 -25.01
N ARG A 11 15.28 2.04 -24.05
CA ARG A 11 15.27 0.73 -23.37
C ARG A 11 13.84 0.26 -23.08
N PHE A 12 13.68 -1.02 -22.75
CA PHE A 12 12.39 -1.61 -22.40
C PHE A 12 11.84 -0.99 -21.11
N ASP A 13 10.87 -0.08 -21.29
CA ASP A 13 10.07 0.50 -20.20
C ASP A 13 8.57 0.11 -20.31
N LEU A 14 8.23 -0.82 -21.21
CA LEU A 14 6.86 -1.39 -21.30
C LEU A 14 6.65 -2.37 -20.15
N LYS A 15 5.47 -2.34 -19.53
CA LYS A 15 5.11 -3.34 -18.50
C LYS A 15 4.97 -4.71 -19.19
N THR A 16 5.75 -5.69 -18.78
CA THR A 16 5.70 -7.05 -19.36
C THR A 16 4.55 -7.84 -18.79
N GLU A 17 3.50 -8.03 -19.60
CA GLU A 17 2.48 -9.06 -19.42
C GLU A 17 2.52 -9.96 -20.65
N ALA A 18 3.31 -11.05 -20.55
CA ALA A 18 3.63 -12.01 -21.62
C ALA A 18 4.38 -11.43 -22.84
N LYS A 19 5.31 -12.22 -23.42
CA LYS A 19 6.01 -11.84 -24.66
C LYS A 19 5.09 -12.02 -25.84
N THR A 20 4.93 -10.98 -26.66
CA THR A 20 4.25 -11.09 -27.95
C THR A 20 5.20 -11.69 -29.00
N GLU A 21 4.66 -12.18 -30.11
CA GLU A 21 5.48 -12.64 -31.26
C GLU A 21 5.99 -11.50 -32.14
N LEU A 22 5.62 -10.25 -31.83
CA LEU A 22 6.04 -9.08 -32.60
C LEU A 22 7.54 -8.85 -32.40
N LYS A 23 8.29 -8.83 -33.51
CA LYS A 23 9.71 -8.47 -33.50
C LYS A 23 9.85 -6.95 -33.41
N MET A 24 9.92 -6.47 -32.16
CA MET A 24 10.09 -5.06 -31.82
C MET A 24 11.54 -4.77 -31.44
N GLU A 25 12.11 -3.72 -32.04
CA GLU A 25 13.39 -3.14 -31.66
C GLU A 25 13.15 -1.78 -31.02
N ILE A 26 13.96 -1.41 -30.01
CA ILE A 26 13.79 -0.18 -29.27
C ILE A 26 14.93 0.79 -29.58
N SER A 27 14.57 2.03 -29.85
CA SER A 27 15.50 3.13 -30.02
C SER A 27 15.14 4.32 -29.12
N GLY A 28 16.14 5.10 -28.76
CA GLY A 28 15.95 6.32 -27.99
C GLY A 28 15.47 7.47 -28.87
N LEU A 29 14.65 8.37 -28.33
CA LEU A 29 14.12 9.54 -29.03
C LEU A 29 15.22 10.44 -29.60
N SER A 30 16.37 10.52 -28.92
CA SER A 30 17.54 11.31 -29.36
C SER A 30 18.38 10.61 -30.44
N ARG A 31 18.17 9.30 -30.66
CA ARG A 31 18.95 8.45 -31.58
C ARG A 31 18.08 7.33 -32.17
N PRO A 32 16.99 7.64 -32.89
CA PRO A 32 16.21 6.62 -33.59
C PRO A 32 17.05 5.98 -34.70
N GLN A 33 16.75 4.72 -35.03
CA GLN A 33 17.20 4.14 -36.29
C GLN A 33 16.37 4.73 -37.45
N SER A 34 16.88 4.58 -38.68
CA SER A 34 16.16 5.03 -39.88
C SER A 34 14.75 4.43 -39.92
N PHE A 35 13.72 5.28 -40.03
CA PHE A 35 12.31 4.83 -40.07
C PHE A 35 12.06 3.90 -41.27
N ASP A 36 12.67 4.18 -42.42
CA ASP A 36 12.60 3.33 -43.61
C ASP A 36 13.32 1.95 -43.47
N ALA A 37 13.94 1.65 -42.32
CA ALA A 37 14.45 0.30 -42.01
C ALA A 37 13.39 -0.63 -41.38
N TYR A 38 12.22 -0.09 -41.04
CA TYR A 38 11.11 -0.78 -40.37
C TYR A 38 9.82 -0.67 -41.20
N ASP A 39 8.87 -1.56 -40.92
CA ASP A 39 7.53 -1.46 -41.52
C ASP A 39 6.66 -0.45 -40.75
N ILE A 40 6.86 -0.39 -39.42
CA ILE A 40 6.12 0.48 -38.50
C ILE A 40 7.10 1.11 -37.49
N ASP A 41 7.04 2.42 -37.35
CA ASP A 41 7.74 3.19 -36.32
C ASP A 41 6.72 3.75 -35.32
N ILE A 42 6.86 3.42 -34.04
CA ILE A 42 5.95 3.86 -32.97
C ILE A 42 6.70 4.80 -32.02
N ILE A 43 6.34 6.08 -32.03
CA ILE A 43 6.91 7.10 -31.15
C ILE A 43 6.03 7.23 -29.91
N LEU A 44 6.58 6.89 -28.74
CA LEU A 44 5.90 6.94 -27.45
C LEU A 44 6.21 8.23 -26.71
N LEU A 45 5.19 9.07 -26.48
CA LEU A 45 5.33 10.32 -25.73
C LEU A 45 4.89 10.22 -24.26
N ASN A 46 4.55 9.04 -23.76
CA ASN A 46 4.04 8.85 -22.39
C ASN A 46 5.10 8.95 -21.29
N ASP A 47 6.39 8.95 -21.63
CA ASP A 47 7.45 9.05 -20.61
C ASP A 47 7.44 10.42 -19.93
N LYS A 48 7.24 10.44 -18.61
CA LYS A 48 7.29 11.65 -17.77
C LYS A 48 8.56 12.48 -17.96
N ASN A 49 9.67 11.85 -18.34
CA ASN A 49 10.94 12.52 -18.54
C ASN A 49 10.96 13.39 -19.81
N ILE A 50 10.01 13.21 -20.72
CA ILE A 50 9.79 14.12 -21.84
C ILE A 50 9.19 15.43 -21.32
N TRP A 51 8.23 15.35 -20.39
CA TRP A 51 7.38 16.46 -19.95
C TRP A 51 8.00 17.28 -18.83
N GLN A 52 9.17 17.82 -19.11
CA GLN A 52 9.88 18.69 -18.20
C GLN A 52 10.57 19.83 -18.94
N ASN A 53 10.69 20.99 -18.30
CA ASN A 53 11.42 22.14 -18.82
C ASN A 53 12.26 22.80 -17.73
N ARG A 54 13.56 23.00 -17.98
CA ARG A 54 14.41 23.72 -17.01
C ARG A 54 14.12 25.22 -16.94
N GLY A 55 13.48 25.78 -17.97
CA GLY A 55 13.01 27.15 -17.99
C GLY A 55 11.80 27.40 -17.07
N ASN A 56 11.38 28.66 -17.00
CA ASN A 56 10.19 29.08 -16.24
C ASN A 56 8.89 29.03 -17.06
N ASN A 57 8.94 28.62 -18.32
CA ASN A 57 7.79 28.52 -19.22
C ASN A 57 7.32 27.07 -19.42
N THR A 58 6.07 26.93 -19.88
CA THR A 58 5.37 25.65 -20.07
C THR A 58 5.19 25.29 -21.55
N ASP A 59 5.69 26.11 -22.48
CA ASP A 59 5.48 25.99 -23.93
C ASP A 59 6.50 25.10 -24.65
N ARG A 60 7.46 24.52 -23.93
CA ARG A 60 8.55 23.70 -24.48
C ARG A 60 8.94 22.58 -23.53
N VAL A 61 9.46 21.48 -24.07
CA VAL A 61 10.05 20.39 -23.30
C VAL A 61 11.57 20.32 -23.44
N LYS A 62 12.25 19.65 -22.53
CA LYS A 62 13.69 19.37 -22.60
C LYS A 62 14.06 18.66 -23.92
N ALA A 63 13.20 17.75 -24.38
CA ALA A 63 13.36 17.00 -25.63
C ALA A 63 12.91 17.77 -26.89
N GLN A 64 12.69 19.09 -26.84
CA GLN A 64 12.11 19.84 -27.96
C GLN A 64 12.93 19.71 -29.26
N ASN A 65 14.26 19.72 -29.14
CA ASN A 65 15.14 19.60 -30.30
C ASN A 65 15.10 18.18 -30.90
N ASP A 66 14.86 17.17 -30.07
CA ASP A 66 14.63 15.81 -30.54
C ASP A 66 13.32 15.74 -31.33
N PHE A 67 12.24 16.39 -30.86
CA PHE A 67 10.97 16.48 -31.61
C PHE A 67 11.16 17.11 -33.00
N ILE A 68 11.92 18.21 -33.08
CA ILE A 68 12.23 18.88 -34.36
C ILE A 68 13.01 17.95 -35.29
N SER A 69 13.95 17.18 -34.73
CA SER A 69 14.76 16.23 -35.51
C SER A 69 13.92 15.05 -35.99
N ILE A 70 13.05 14.52 -35.14
CA ILE A 70 12.08 13.47 -35.48
C ILE A 70 11.11 13.95 -36.55
N ASN A 71 10.59 15.19 -36.49
CA ASN A 71 9.72 15.73 -37.54
C ASN A 71 10.41 15.68 -38.91
N LYS A 72 11.70 16.04 -38.99
CA LYS A 72 12.48 15.93 -40.23
C LYS A 72 12.63 14.48 -40.70
N ILE A 73 12.79 13.53 -39.78
CA ILE A 73 12.83 12.10 -40.12
C ILE A 73 11.48 11.65 -40.69
N ILE A 74 10.37 12.04 -40.06
CA ILE A 74 9.00 11.76 -40.52
C ILE A 74 8.78 12.35 -41.91
N GLU A 75 9.19 13.60 -42.15
CA GLU A 75 9.04 14.27 -43.45
C GLU A 75 9.82 13.58 -44.58
N ASN A 76 10.95 12.95 -44.26
CA ASN A 76 11.79 12.22 -45.21
C ASN A 76 11.47 10.72 -45.29
N CYS A 77 10.59 10.18 -44.44
CA CYS A 77 10.22 8.78 -44.45
C CYS A 77 9.36 8.46 -45.69
N THR A 78 9.79 7.48 -46.48
CA THR A 78 9.19 7.17 -47.78
C THR A 78 8.46 5.84 -47.83
N SER A 79 8.64 4.96 -46.86
CA SER A 79 8.15 3.57 -46.93
C SER A 79 7.38 3.11 -45.70
N ALA A 80 7.79 3.51 -44.50
CA ALA A 80 7.20 3.04 -43.24
C ALA A 80 5.90 3.77 -42.86
N GLN A 81 5.07 3.11 -42.03
CA GLN A 81 4.00 3.75 -41.28
C GLN A 81 4.56 4.34 -39.99
N VAL A 82 4.23 5.59 -39.67
CA VAL A 82 4.66 6.23 -38.43
C VAL A 82 3.46 6.44 -37.53
N ILE A 83 3.56 5.96 -36.29
CA ILE A 83 2.53 6.07 -35.27
C ILE A 83 3.07 6.94 -34.14
N VAL A 84 2.38 8.03 -33.83
CA VAL A 84 2.68 8.90 -32.69
C VAL A 84 1.64 8.65 -31.61
N VAL A 85 2.10 8.10 -30.49
CA VAL A 85 1.30 7.90 -29.27
C VAL A 85 1.43 9.13 -28.40
N LEU A 86 0.33 9.88 -28.28
CA LEU A 86 0.26 11.11 -27.50
C LEU A 86 0.34 10.84 -26.00
N PRO A 87 0.79 11.83 -25.20
CA PRO A 87 0.88 11.67 -23.76
C PRO A 87 -0.50 11.46 -23.12
N GLN A 88 -0.53 10.68 -22.04
CA GLN A 88 -1.66 10.69 -21.08
C GLN A 88 -1.60 11.92 -20.17
N ASN A 89 -2.58 12.11 -19.28
CA ASN A 89 -2.61 13.26 -18.38
C ASN A 89 -1.60 13.10 -17.23
N ILE A 90 -0.33 13.36 -17.53
CA ILE A 90 0.81 13.31 -16.61
C ILE A 90 1.21 14.70 -16.12
N LYS A 91 2.10 14.75 -15.12
CA LYS A 91 2.65 16.02 -14.61
C LYS A 91 3.71 16.56 -15.56
N PHE A 92 3.58 17.84 -15.90
CA PHE A 92 4.62 18.66 -16.48
C PHE A 92 5.42 19.33 -15.38
N LEU A 93 6.74 19.14 -15.37
CA LEU A 93 7.64 19.71 -14.37
C LEU A 93 8.42 20.89 -14.95
N TYR A 94 8.49 22.02 -14.24
CA TYR A 94 9.22 23.17 -14.74
C TYR A 94 9.87 24.01 -13.64
N ASN A 95 10.69 24.98 -14.05
CA ASN A 95 11.42 25.87 -13.16
C ASN A 95 12.31 25.08 -12.18
N PHE A 96 13.41 24.52 -12.68
CA PHE A 96 14.26 23.64 -11.87
C PHE A 96 15.31 24.43 -11.08
N TRP A 97 15.54 24.03 -9.82
CA TRP A 97 16.69 24.46 -9.02
C TRP A 97 17.41 23.23 -8.48
N ASN A 98 18.71 23.11 -8.77
CA ASN A 98 19.52 21.95 -8.38
C ASN A 98 18.87 20.59 -8.72
N GLU A 99 18.36 20.44 -9.95
CA GLU A 99 17.67 19.24 -10.46
C GLU A 99 16.30 18.94 -9.82
N GLU A 100 15.83 19.75 -8.87
CA GLU A 100 14.49 19.65 -8.30
C GLU A 100 13.52 20.62 -8.99
N PRO A 101 12.31 20.17 -9.38
CA PRO A 101 11.31 21.04 -9.97
C PRO A 101 10.68 21.93 -8.90
N LEU A 102 10.69 23.25 -9.11
CA LEU A 102 10.03 24.21 -8.21
C LEU A 102 8.55 24.41 -8.56
N ALA A 103 8.12 23.99 -9.75
CA ALA A 103 6.74 24.13 -10.19
C ALA A 103 6.28 22.92 -11.03
N SER A 104 4.97 22.67 -11.00
CA SER A 104 4.36 21.63 -11.82
C SER A 104 2.90 21.95 -12.12
N CYS A 105 2.42 21.45 -13.26
CA CYS A 105 1.00 21.38 -13.61
C CYS A 105 0.72 20.03 -14.28
N VAL A 106 -0.54 19.67 -14.49
CA VAL A 106 -0.90 18.45 -15.25
C VAL A 106 -1.24 18.84 -16.69
N LEU A 107 -0.96 17.95 -17.65
CA LEU A 107 -1.08 18.26 -19.08
C LEU A 107 -2.50 18.70 -19.50
N LYS A 108 -3.55 18.19 -18.86
CA LYS A 108 -4.93 18.62 -19.12
C LYS A 108 -5.20 20.10 -18.78
N ASP A 109 -4.40 20.70 -17.90
CA ASP A 109 -4.55 22.10 -17.46
C ASP A 109 -3.70 23.05 -18.31
N MET A 110 -2.90 22.53 -19.27
CA MET A 110 -2.03 23.28 -20.17
C MET A 110 -2.17 22.82 -21.63
N ILE A 111 -3.41 22.57 -22.05
CA ILE A 111 -3.70 21.98 -23.37
C ILE A 111 -3.18 22.85 -24.51
N GLU A 112 -3.24 24.18 -24.41
CA GLU A 112 -2.73 25.06 -25.47
C GLU A 112 -1.22 24.96 -25.62
N GLU A 113 -0.49 24.91 -24.50
CA GLU A 113 0.95 24.71 -24.49
C GLU A 113 1.34 23.30 -24.96
N LEU A 114 0.58 22.28 -24.57
CA LEU A 114 0.74 20.91 -25.08
C LEU A 114 0.65 20.88 -26.61
N ARG A 115 -0.32 21.59 -27.19
CA ARG A 115 -0.45 21.71 -28.66
C ARG A 115 0.75 22.40 -29.29
N LEU A 116 1.27 23.46 -28.68
CA LEU A 116 2.49 24.15 -29.15
C LEU A 116 3.71 23.23 -29.13
N ILE A 117 3.87 22.44 -28.07
CA ILE A 117 4.95 21.45 -27.94
C ILE A 117 4.85 20.40 -29.05
N LEU A 118 3.66 19.82 -29.24
CA LEU A 118 3.41 18.76 -30.23
C LEU A 118 3.57 19.24 -31.68
N LYS A 119 3.33 20.53 -31.95
CA LYS A 119 3.55 21.15 -33.27
C LYS A 119 5.00 21.03 -33.75
N ALA A 120 5.96 20.94 -32.83
CA ALA A 120 7.37 20.72 -33.21
C ALA A 120 7.67 19.29 -33.65
N LEU A 121 6.85 18.30 -33.23
CA LEU A 121 6.97 16.90 -33.63
C LEU A 121 6.30 16.64 -34.97
N SER A 122 5.19 17.32 -35.26
CA SER A 122 4.58 17.31 -36.59
C SER A 122 3.77 18.58 -36.82
N SER A 123 4.05 19.27 -37.92
CA SER A 123 3.29 20.44 -38.36
C SER A 123 2.05 20.08 -39.19
N ARG A 124 1.89 18.80 -39.56
CA ARG A 124 0.81 18.33 -40.44
C ARG A 124 -0.54 18.26 -39.74
N LEU A 125 -0.54 18.08 -38.41
CA LEU A 125 -1.76 18.04 -37.63
C LEU A 125 -2.20 19.45 -37.18
N GLN A 126 -3.49 19.74 -37.35
CA GLN A 126 -4.11 20.88 -36.68
C GLN A 126 -4.38 20.50 -35.22
N TRP A 127 -3.39 20.71 -34.35
CA TRP A 127 -3.44 20.30 -32.93
C TRP A 127 -4.57 20.94 -32.10
N HIS A 128 -5.27 21.96 -32.64
CA HIS A 128 -6.46 22.60 -32.04
C HIS A 128 -7.61 21.61 -31.73
N ASP A 129 -7.53 20.42 -32.29
CA ASP A 129 -8.51 19.34 -32.18
C ASP A 129 -8.32 18.43 -30.96
N LEU A 130 -7.29 18.63 -30.13
CA LEU A 130 -7.03 17.79 -28.95
C LEU A 130 -7.79 18.30 -27.71
N PHE A 131 -8.58 17.44 -27.08
CA PHE A 131 -9.37 17.77 -25.89
C PHE A 131 -9.17 16.76 -24.78
N TYR A 132 -9.22 17.21 -23.52
CA TYR A 132 -9.18 16.33 -22.36
C TYR A 132 -10.57 15.76 -22.06
N GLU A 133 -10.68 14.43 -22.08
CA GLU A 133 -11.77 13.67 -21.50
C GLU A 133 -11.36 12.19 -21.53
N ARG A 134 -11.46 11.51 -20.39
CA ARG A 134 -11.07 10.11 -20.30
C ARG A 134 -12.04 9.24 -21.09
N THR A 135 -11.51 8.41 -21.96
CA THR A 135 -12.26 7.49 -22.82
C THR A 135 -11.67 6.09 -22.79
N LYS A 136 -12.46 5.13 -23.29
CA LYS A 136 -12.08 3.72 -23.41
C LYS A 136 -12.45 3.21 -24.80
N THR A 137 -11.55 2.46 -25.42
CA THR A 137 -11.74 1.84 -26.74
C THR A 137 -11.47 0.34 -26.61
N ASN A 138 -12.41 -0.49 -27.05
CA ASN A 138 -12.28 -1.94 -27.00
C ASN A 138 -11.75 -2.50 -28.33
N PHE A 139 -10.73 -3.37 -28.25
CA PHE A 139 -10.17 -4.15 -29.35
C PHE A 139 -10.31 -5.64 -29.04
N GLU A 140 -11.35 -6.30 -29.58
CA GLU A 140 -11.56 -7.77 -29.49
C GLU A 140 -11.32 -8.37 -28.08
N ASN A 141 -11.79 -7.70 -27.01
CA ASN A 141 -11.64 -8.04 -25.57
C ASN A 141 -10.41 -7.46 -24.86
N HIS A 142 -9.68 -6.54 -25.49
CA HIS A 142 -8.63 -5.77 -24.85
C HIS A 142 -9.02 -4.28 -24.82
N MET A 143 -9.23 -3.75 -23.62
CA MET A 143 -9.71 -2.38 -23.42
C MET A 143 -8.53 -1.45 -23.18
N ILE A 144 -8.39 -0.43 -24.04
CA ILE A 144 -7.31 0.57 -23.94
C ILE A 144 -7.93 1.93 -23.55
N GLU A 145 -7.36 2.56 -22.53
CA GLU A 145 -7.79 3.88 -22.06
C GLU A 145 -7.07 5.02 -22.81
N ALA A 146 -7.68 6.20 -22.81
CA ALA A 146 -7.07 7.43 -23.30
C ALA A 146 -7.55 8.62 -22.45
N ASP A 147 -6.65 9.52 -22.06
CA ASP A 147 -7.03 10.73 -21.31
C ASP A 147 -7.46 11.90 -22.20
N PHE A 148 -7.10 11.85 -23.48
CA PHE A 148 -7.44 12.84 -24.49
C PHE A 148 -8.17 12.22 -25.67
N TYR A 149 -8.81 13.05 -26.48
CA TYR A 149 -9.43 12.64 -27.74
C TYR A 149 -9.31 13.75 -28.80
N PHE A 150 -9.50 13.36 -30.06
CA PHE A 150 -9.56 14.29 -31.19
C PHE A 150 -11.02 14.69 -31.48
N ASN A 151 -11.27 15.98 -31.65
CA ASN A 151 -12.54 16.54 -32.07
C ASN A 151 -12.39 17.27 -33.41
N GLY A 152 -13.47 17.56 -34.15
CA GLY A 152 -13.36 18.35 -35.39
C GLY A 152 -12.66 17.67 -36.58
N VAL A 153 -12.24 16.41 -36.44
CA VAL A 153 -11.55 15.65 -37.50
C VAL A 153 -12.54 15.05 -38.50
N ASP A 154 -12.21 15.11 -39.79
CA ASP A 154 -12.97 14.46 -40.87
C ASP A 154 -13.13 12.96 -40.59
N ALA A 155 -14.36 12.45 -40.69
CA ALA A 155 -14.70 11.06 -40.40
C ALA A 155 -13.86 10.05 -41.21
N LYS A 156 -13.44 10.40 -42.44
CA LYS A 156 -12.61 9.53 -43.28
C LYS A 156 -11.18 9.32 -42.73
N ASN A 157 -10.73 10.23 -41.87
CA ASN A 157 -9.41 10.20 -41.25
C ASN A 157 -9.44 9.53 -39.88
N ILE A 158 -10.60 9.16 -39.33
CA ILE A 158 -10.72 8.52 -38.02
C ILE A 158 -10.56 7.01 -38.19
N LEU A 159 -9.58 6.43 -37.48
CA LEU A 159 -9.37 4.97 -37.47
C LEU A 159 -10.13 4.28 -36.34
N THR A 160 -10.16 4.89 -35.15
CA THR A 160 -10.83 4.31 -33.98
C THR A 160 -11.58 5.37 -33.19
N LYS A 161 -12.64 4.92 -32.50
CA LYS A 161 -13.49 5.73 -31.64
C LYS A 161 -13.71 5.04 -30.31
N SER A 162 -13.86 5.82 -29.25
CA SER A 162 -14.27 5.31 -27.95
C SER A 162 -15.64 4.62 -28.01
N ASP A 163 -15.84 3.64 -27.13
CA ASP A 163 -16.97 2.72 -27.22
C ASP A 163 -18.32 3.44 -27.07
N ARG A 164 -18.51 4.16 -25.95
CA ARG A 164 -19.79 4.82 -25.63
C ARG A 164 -19.89 6.24 -26.19
N SER A 165 -18.87 7.06 -25.95
CA SER A 165 -18.89 8.48 -26.34
C SER A 165 -18.59 8.72 -27.82
N LYS A 166 -18.16 7.68 -28.57
CA LYS A 166 -17.87 7.73 -30.01
C LYS A 166 -16.88 8.83 -30.42
N LYS A 167 -16.00 9.22 -29.49
CA LYS A 167 -14.97 10.24 -29.68
C LYS A 167 -13.78 9.65 -30.40
N ALA A 168 -13.16 10.39 -31.32
CA ALA A 168 -12.02 9.88 -32.08
C ALA A 168 -10.80 9.72 -31.16
N THR A 169 -10.27 8.50 -31.08
CA THR A 169 -9.08 8.19 -30.28
C THR A 169 -7.86 7.96 -31.15
N THR A 170 -8.05 7.66 -32.44
CA THR A 170 -6.97 7.52 -33.43
C THR A 170 -7.36 8.13 -34.76
N ILE A 171 -6.44 8.90 -35.34
CA ILE A 171 -6.60 9.58 -36.62
C ILE A 171 -5.42 9.31 -37.55
N ARG A 172 -5.65 9.38 -38.86
CA ARG A 172 -4.67 9.13 -39.91
C ARG A 172 -4.55 10.34 -40.84
N ASP A 173 -3.31 10.70 -41.15
CA ASP A 173 -2.94 11.62 -42.21
C ASP A 173 -1.86 10.97 -43.09
N GLY A 174 -2.28 10.36 -44.20
CA GLY A 174 -1.41 9.56 -45.06
C GLY A 174 -0.80 8.38 -44.32
N LYS A 175 0.52 8.40 -44.12
CA LYS A 175 1.31 7.38 -43.41
C LYS A 175 1.50 7.68 -41.93
N LEU A 176 1.08 8.87 -41.49
CA LEU A 176 1.21 9.30 -40.12
C LEU A 176 -0.10 9.00 -39.39
N ILE A 177 -0.01 8.28 -38.29
CA ILE A 177 -1.13 7.94 -37.43
C ILE A 177 -0.89 8.57 -36.07
N PHE A 178 -1.89 9.25 -35.53
CA PHE A 178 -1.85 9.79 -34.18
C PHE A 178 -2.87 9.07 -33.34
N THR A 179 -2.48 8.66 -32.14
CA THR A 179 -3.40 8.05 -31.18
C THR A 179 -3.27 8.67 -29.80
N THR A 180 -4.39 8.84 -29.12
CA THR A 180 -4.43 9.21 -27.69
C THR A 180 -4.50 7.99 -26.78
N LEU A 181 -4.62 6.78 -27.36
CA LEU A 181 -4.67 5.53 -26.62
C LEU A 181 -3.35 5.26 -25.88
N ASN A 182 -3.47 4.81 -24.64
CA ASN A 182 -2.33 4.53 -23.79
C ASN A 182 -1.73 3.16 -24.11
N LEU A 183 -0.72 3.12 -24.98
CA LEU A 183 -0.03 1.89 -25.37
C LEU A 183 1.15 1.60 -24.41
N GLU A 184 0.87 1.10 -23.21
CA GLU A 184 1.89 0.84 -22.16
C GLU A 184 2.53 -0.55 -22.21
N THR A 185 1.86 -1.50 -22.86
CA THR A 185 2.28 -2.90 -22.92
C THR A 185 2.42 -3.38 -24.35
N GLU A 186 3.18 -4.46 -24.56
CA GLU A 186 3.24 -5.12 -25.88
C GLU A 186 1.85 -5.59 -26.33
N LYS A 187 1.00 -6.00 -25.39
CA LYS A 187 -0.38 -6.42 -25.64
C LYS A 187 -1.25 -5.25 -26.13
N ASP A 188 -1.10 -4.07 -25.56
CA ASP A 188 -1.78 -2.85 -26.03
C ASP A 188 -1.39 -2.54 -27.47
N ILE A 189 -0.08 -2.56 -27.76
CA ILE A 189 0.46 -2.30 -29.10
C ILE A 189 -0.09 -3.34 -30.08
N GLN A 190 -0.03 -4.63 -29.74
CA GLN A 190 -0.54 -5.68 -30.60
C GLN A 190 -2.05 -5.53 -30.88
N ALA A 191 -2.87 -5.37 -29.83
CA ALA A 191 -4.32 -5.22 -29.97
C ALA A 191 -4.67 -3.97 -30.79
N PHE A 192 -3.98 -2.86 -30.55
CA PHE A 192 -4.14 -1.62 -31.32
C PHE A 192 -3.82 -1.83 -32.80
N LEU A 193 -2.63 -2.38 -33.12
CA LEU A 193 -2.20 -2.60 -34.51
C LEU A 193 -3.14 -3.55 -35.26
N GLN A 194 -3.64 -4.60 -34.60
CA GLN A 194 -4.68 -5.50 -35.15
C GLN A 194 -5.97 -4.73 -35.41
N GLY A 195 -6.42 -3.96 -34.41
CA GLY A 195 -7.66 -3.19 -34.46
C GLY A 195 -7.71 -2.13 -35.56
N ILE A 196 -6.56 -1.55 -35.91
CA ILE A 196 -6.46 -0.59 -37.03
C ILE A 196 -6.07 -1.24 -38.36
N GLY A 197 -5.96 -2.57 -38.40
CA GLY A 197 -5.68 -3.35 -39.60
C GLY A 197 -4.25 -3.22 -40.14
N LEU A 198 -3.27 -2.86 -39.31
CA LEU A 198 -1.86 -2.84 -39.70
C LEU A 198 -1.18 -4.20 -39.55
N ILE A 199 -1.72 -5.08 -38.73
CA ILE A 199 -1.33 -6.49 -38.65
C ILE A 199 -2.55 -7.39 -38.72
N GLU A 200 -2.37 -8.59 -39.26
CA GLU A 200 -3.42 -9.60 -39.27
C GLU A 200 -3.73 -10.04 -37.83
N SER A 201 -5.03 -10.12 -37.49
CA SER A 201 -5.46 -10.91 -36.35
C SER A 201 -5.10 -12.36 -36.65
N LYS A 202 -4.24 -12.98 -35.82
CA LYS A 202 -4.15 -14.43 -35.84
C LYS A 202 -5.57 -14.94 -35.62
N LYS A 203 -6.00 -15.96 -36.40
CA LYS A 203 -7.25 -16.67 -36.10
C LYS A 203 -7.23 -16.98 -34.61
N SER A 204 -8.24 -16.49 -33.89
CA SER A 204 -8.41 -16.85 -32.48
C SER A 204 -8.32 -18.37 -32.40
N ILE A 205 -7.52 -18.85 -31.46
CA ILE A 205 -7.49 -20.27 -31.16
C ILE A 205 -8.93 -20.64 -30.82
N PRO A 206 -9.58 -21.54 -31.57
CA PRO A 206 -10.95 -21.90 -31.26
C PRO A 206 -11.02 -22.44 -29.84
N GLU A 207 -12.07 -22.09 -29.08
CA GLU A 207 -12.19 -22.52 -27.68
C GLU A 207 -12.09 -24.06 -27.53
N TRP A 208 -12.59 -24.82 -28.52
CA TRP A 208 -12.51 -26.28 -28.52
C TRP A 208 -11.07 -26.85 -28.56
N ILE A 209 -10.05 -26.04 -28.92
CA ILE A 209 -8.66 -26.50 -28.83
C ILE A 209 -8.25 -26.75 -27.38
N GLU A 210 -8.77 -26.01 -26.41
CA GLU A 210 -8.46 -26.23 -24.98
C GLU A 210 -9.07 -27.54 -24.44
N GLU A 211 -10.12 -28.04 -25.10
CA GLU A 211 -10.75 -29.34 -24.80
C GLU A 211 -9.90 -30.53 -25.28
N ILE A 212 -9.01 -30.31 -26.25
CA ILE A 212 -8.11 -31.36 -26.74
C ILE A 212 -6.95 -31.51 -25.77
N LYS A 213 -6.94 -32.61 -25.01
CA LYS A 213 -5.80 -33.03 -24.20
C LYS A 213 -4.86 -33.87 -25.03
N MET A 214 -3.60 -33.44 -25.19
CA MET A 214 -2.56 -34.16 -25.92
C MET A 214 -1.23 -34.12 -25.18
N PHE A 215 -0.25 -34.90 -25.66
CA PHE A 215 1.08 -34.98 -25.08
C PHE A 215 1.06 -35.31 -23.58
N ASP A 216 1.59 -34.46 -22.73
CA ASP A 216 1.59 -34.60 -21.28
C ASP A 216 0.63 -33.62 -20.58
N ASP A 217 -0.35 -33.04 -21.30
CA ASP A 217 -1.32 -32.09 -20.75
C ASP A 217 -2.01 -32.60 -19.48
N GLU A 218 -2.43 -33.88 -19.47
CA GLU A 218 -3.07 -34.50 -18.30
C GLU A 218 -2.14 -34.50 -17.08
N LYS A 219 -0.86 -34.86 -17.29
CA LYS A 219 0.15 -34.85 -16.23
C LYS A 219 0.45 -33.43 -15.74
N GLN A 220 0.51 -32.45 -16.64
CA GLN A 220 0.71 -31.06 -16.26
C GLN A 220 -0.50 -30.49 -15.50
N LEU A 221 -1.72 -30.86 -15.89
CA LEU A 221 -2.94 -30.48 -15.17
C LEU A 221 -2.99 -31.08 -13.77
N GLU A 222 -2.62 -32.35 -13.61
CA GLU A 222 -2.47 -32.99 -12.28
C GLU A 222 -1.46 -32.22 -11.41
N LEU A 223 -0.27 -31.92 -11.93
CA LEU A 223 0.75 -31.13 -11.22
C LEU A 223 0.24 -29.73 -10.82
N ILE A 224 -0.50 -29.06 -11.70
CA ILE A 224 -1.08 -27.74 -11.40
C ILE A 224 -2.11 -27.86 -10.28
N ASN A 225 -2.98 -28.86 -10.32
CA ASN A 225 -4.01 -29.08 -9.31
C ASN A 225 -3.42 -29.40 -7.95
N GLU A 226 -2.43 -30.31 -7.89
CA GLU A 226 -1.72 -30.66 -6.66
C GLU A 226 -1.03 -29.44 -6.03
N ASN A 227 -0.28 -28.67 -6.84
CA ASN A 227 0.41 -27.48 -6.35
C ASN A 227 -0.58 -26.38 -5.94
N SER A 228 -1.70 -26.23 -6.65
CA SER A 228 -2.73 -25.25 -6.33
C SER A 228 -3.41 -25.58 -4.99
N ALA A 229 -3.69 -26.86 -4.71
CA ALA A 229 -4.19 -27.30 -3.41
C ALA A 229 -3.19 -27.04 -2.27
N LEU A 230 -1.89 -27.27 -2.50
CA LEU A 230 -0.85 -26.94 -1.54
C LEU A 230 -0.75 -25.43 -1.28
N ILE A 231 -0.82 -24.60 -2.32
CA ILE A 231 -0.83 -23.14 -2.19
C ILE A 231 -2.02 -22.68 -1.33
N GLU A 232 -3.21 -23.23 -1.57
CA GLU A 232 -4.40 -22.92 -0.78
C GLU A 232 -4.23 -23.31 0.68
N GLN A 233 -3.68 -24.50 0.95
CA GLN A 233 -3.36 -24.94 2.31
C GLN A 233 -2.35 -24.01 2.99
N TYR A 234 -1.26 -23.63 2.31
CA TYR A 234 -0.25 -22.73 2.88
C TYR A 234 -0.81 -21.33 3.14
N LYS A 235 -1.67 -20.81 2.27
CA LYS A 235 -2.37 -19.54 2.51
C LYS A 235 -3.22 -19.60 3.78
N LYS A 236 -3.99 -20.67 3.96
CA LYS A 236 -4.78 -20.87 5.18
C LYS A 236 -3.90 -20.90 6.44
N ASN A 237 -2.75 -21.59 6.38
CA ASN A 237 -1.81 -21.63 7.51
C ASN A 237 -1.21 -20.24 7.82
N ILE A 238 -0.97 -19.42 6.79
CA ILE A 238 -0.51 -18.04 6.96
C ILE A 238 -1.60 -17.21 7.64
N ASP A 239 -2.84 -17.28 7.17
CA ASP A 239 -3.97 -16.54 7.75
C ASP A 239 -4.17 -16.91 9.24
N GLU A 240 -4.08 -18.20 9.57
CA GLU A 240 -4.14 -18.68 10.97
C GLU A 240 -2.99 -18.12 11.82
N ALA A 241 -1.77 -18.09 11.29
CA ALA A 241 -0.61 -17.53 11.99
C ALA A 241 -0.70 -16.01 12.16
N GLU A 242 -1.22 -15.29 11.16
CA GLU A 242 -1.45 -13.84 11.22
C GLU A 242 -2.50 -13.48 12.28
N LEU A 243 -3.57 -14.27 12.42
CA LEU A 243 -4.56 -14.10 13.49
C LEU A 243 -3.92 -14.25 14.88
N VAL A 244 -3.03 -15.24 15.05
CA VAL A 244 -2.29 -15.42 16.32
C VAL A 244 -1.36 -14.24 16.58
N LEU A 245 -0.64 -13.74 15.56
CA LEU A 245 0.21 -12.56 15.71
C LEU A 245 -0.59 -11.30 16.05
N ALA A 246 -1.75 -11.11 15.44
CA ALA A 246 -2.65 -9.99 15.75
C ALA A 246 -3.12 -10.04 17.21
N ARG A 247 -3.51 -11.22 17.72
CA ARG A 247 -3.87 -11.42 19.14
C ARG A 247 -2.67 -11.13 20.06
N ASN A 248 -1.47 -11.61 19.70
CA ASN A 248 -0.26 -11.32 20.48
C ASN A 248 0.08 -9.82 20.48
N ASN A 249 -0.15 -9.11 19.38
CA ASN A 249 0.05 -7.66 19.30
C ASN A 249 -0.97 -6.89 20.14
N ARG A 250 -2.23 -7.37 20.21
CA ARG A 250 -3.23 -6.83 21.15
C ARG A 250 -2.71 -6.91 22.58
N TYR A 251 -2.16 -8.04 23.01
CA TYR A 251 -1.55 -8.16 24.35
C TYR A 251 -0.35 -7.25 24.55
N LYS A 252 0.53 -7.11 23.55
CA LYS A 252 1.68 -6.18 23.63
C LYS A 252 1.27 -4.71 23.69
N SER A 253 0.01 -4.36 23.38
CA SER A 253 -0.44 -2.96 23.37
C SER A 253 -0.32 -2.30 24.74
N ILE A 254 -0.42 -3.07 25.83
CA ILE A 254 -0.28 -2.56 27.21
C ILE A 254 1.06 -1.87 27.47
N LEU A 255 2.06 -2.11 26.61
CA LEU A 255 3.38 -1.50 26.70
C LEU A 255 3.40 -0.05 26.19
N TYR A 256 2.39 0.42 25.46
CA TYR A 256 2.36 1.79 24.90
C TYR A 256 1.01 2.51 25.01
N THR A 257 -0.08 1.80 25.29
CA THR A 257 -1.42 2.40 25.47
C THR A 257 -1.60 3.06 26.85
N GLN A 258 -2.69 3.81 27.01
CA GLN A 258 -3.13 4.43 28.26
C GLN A 258 -4.67 4.46 28.29
N SER A 259 -5.26 4.78 29.45
CA SER A 259 -6.72 4.93 29.60
C SER A 259 -7.46 3.63 29.20
N ASP A 260 -8.66 3.74 28.65
CA ASP A 260 -9.57 2.63 28.36
C ASP A 260 -8.91 1.50 27.54
N GLU A 261 -8.09 1.83 26.55
CA GLU A 261 -7.37 0.83 25.73
C GLU A 261 -6.38 -0.02 26.55
N LEU A 262 -5.75 0.58 27.57
CA LEU A 262 -4.86 -0.14 28.48
C LEU A 262 -5.68 -1.01 29.45
N VAL A 263 -6.76 -0.44 30.00
CA VAL A 263 -7.64 -1.10 30.97
C VAL A 263 -8.26 -2.36 30.36
N GLU A 264 -8.83 -2.25 29.16
CA GLU A 264 -9.50 -3.35 28.46
C GLU A 264 -8.60 -4.59 28.30
N VAL A 265 -7.36 -4.38 27.84
CA VAL A 265 -6.42 -5.49 27.59
C VAL A 265 -5.87 -6.05 28.90
N VAL A 266 -5.62 -5.21 29.92
CA VAL A 266 -5.21 -5.67 31.25
C VAL A 266 -6.31 -6.50 31.91
N PHE A 267 -7.57 -6.11 31.77
CA PHE A 267 -8.71 -6.90 32.27
C PHE A 267 -8.76 -8.27 31.60
N GLU A 268 -8.68 -8.32 30.26
CA GLU A 268 -8.65 -9.58 29.52
C GLU A 268 -7.55 -10.51 30.06
N MET A 269 -6.34 -9.99 30.28
CA MET A 269 -5.23 -10.75 30.85
C MET A 269 -5.51 -11.24 32.28
N LEU A 270 -5.99 -10.38 33.16
CA LEU A 270 -6.26 -10.72 34.56
C LEU A 270 -7.37 -11.77 34.68
N GLN A 271 -8.46 -11.64 33.91
CA GLN A 271 -9.54 -12.62 33.88
C GLN A 271 -9.03 -13.99 33.42
N GLU A 272 -8.22 -14.01 32.36
CA GLU A 272 -7.65 -15.26 31.86
C GLU A 272 -6.69 -15.90 32.88
N MET A 273 -5.81 -15.11 33.51
CA MET A 273 -4.82 -15.63 34.47
C MET A 273 -5.39 -16.05 35.82
N THR A 274 -6.46 -15.38 36.28
CA THR A 274 -6.99 -15.57 37.64
C THR A 274 -8.33 -16.29 37.67
N GLY A 275 -9.02 -16.37 36.52
CA GLY A 275 -10.41 -16.83 36.42
C GLY A 275 -11.42 -15.96 37.15
N GLY A 276 -11.01 -14.77 37.62
CA GLY A 276 -11.89 -13.78 38.20
C GLY A 276 -12.79 -13.13 37.15
N ASP A 277 -13.98 -12.71 37.57
CA ASP A 277 -14.91 -11.99 36.70
C ASP A 277 -14.81 -10.47 36.92
N LEU A 278 -14.32 -9.76 35.91
CA LEU A 278 -14.23 -8.31 35.85
C LEU A 278 -15.35 -7.69 34.97
N SER A 279 -16.22 -8.51 34.35
CA SER A 279 -17.21 -8.04 33.37
C SER A 279 -18.35 -7.22 33.98
N ASN A 280 -18.58 -7.38 35.29
CA ASN A 280 -19.61 -6.66 36.05
C ASN A 280 -19.05 -5.47 36.84
N PHE A 281 -17.77 -5.13 36.67
CA PHE A 281 -17.17 -3.97 37.33
C PHE A 281 -17.82 -2.68 36.81
N VAL A 282 -18.35 -1.87 37.72
CA VAL A 282 -18.93 -0.56 37.41
C VAL A 282 -18.00 0.50 37.98
N ASP A 283 -17.36 1.27 37.10
CA ASP A 283 -16.50 2.40 37.49
C ASP A 283 -17.34 3.48 38.20
N GLN A 284 -17.26 3.49 39.53
CA GLN A 284 -17.85 4.52 40.39
C GLN A 284 -16.87 5.66 40.69
N LYS A 285 -15.74 5.73 39.97
CA LYS A 285 -14.62 6.69 40.14
C LYS A 285 -13.82 6.54 41.43
N HIS A 286 -13.78 5.33 41.97
CA HIS A 286 -12.98 4.99 43.13
C HIS A 286 -11.78 4.14 42.70
N GLU A 287 -11.96 2.87 42.36
CA GLU A 287 -10.90 1.98 41.84
C GLU A 287 -11.02 1.76 40.33
N ASP A 288 -9.92 1.34 39.67
CA ASP A 288 -10.00 0.94 38.25
C ASP A 288 -10.48 -0.50 38.11
N PHE A 289 -10.31 -1.34 39.14
CA PHE A 289 -10.91 -2.68 39.19
C PHE A 289 -11.09 -3.23 40.60
N LEU A 290 -12.08 -4.11 40.74
CA LEU A 290 -12.34 -4.94 41.92
C LEU A 290 -12.83 -6.32 41.44
N PHE A 291 -12.16 -7.40 41.84
CA PHE A 291 -12.60 -8.77 41.53
C PHE A 291 -12.18 -9.79 42.59
N GLU A 292 -12.88 -10.92 42.63
CA GLU A 292 -12.53 -12.05 43.49
C GLU A 292 -11.93 -13.21 42.68
N ALA A 293 -10.87 -13.81 43.22
CA ALA A 293 -10.28 -15.02 42.65
C ALA A 293 -9.69 -15.90 43.76
N MET A 294 -10.08 -17.18 43.77
CA MET A 294 -9.61 -18.21 44.72
C MET A 294 -9.64 -17.79 46.21
N GLY A 295 -10.65 -17.01 46.61
CA GLY A 295 -10.82 -16.57 47.99
C GLY A 295 -10.03 -15.31 48.38
N TYR A 296 -9.33 -14.68 47.42
CA TYR A 296 -8.74 -13.35 47.55
C TYR A 296 -9.61 -12.32 46.84
N VAL A 297 -9.61 -11.09 47.38
CA VAL A 297 -10.18 -9.90 46.76
C VAL A 297 -9.03 -9.07 46.20
N PHE A 298 -9.07 -8.74 44.91
CA PHE A 298 -8.09 -7.88 44.28
C PHE A 298 -8.73 -6.53 43.95
N ILE A 299 -8.15 -5.46 44.49
CA ILE A 299 -8.51 -4.08 44.21
C ILE A 299 -7.32 -3.38 43.57
N GLY A 300 -7.51 -2.55 42.56
CA GLY A 300 -6.35 -1.92 41.94
C GLY A 300 -6.60 -0.73 41.05
N GLU A 301 -5.47 -0.15 40.64
CA GLU A 301 -5.37 0.95 39.68
C GLU A 301 -4.54 0.53 38.47
N ILE A 302 -4.91 1.02 37.29
CA ILE A 302 -4.25 0.80 36.00
C ILE A 302 -3.96 2.16 35.37
N LYS A 303 -2.68 2.53 35.25
CA LYS A 303 -2.30 3.82 34.65
C LYS A 303 -1.18 3.72 33.64
N GLY A 304 -1.38 4.41 32.51
CA GLY A 304 -0.36 4.65 31.50
C GLY A 304 0.18 6.08 31.56
N VAL A 305 1.47 6.26 31.83
CA VAL A 305 2.08 7.58 32.08
C VAL A 305 3.41 7.77 31.34
N ASN A 306 3.75 9.01 30.98
CA ASN A 306 5.01 9.35 30.29
C ASN A 306 6.22 9.55 31.24
N HIS A 307 5.98 9.45 32.54
CA HIS A 307 6.99 9.64 33.58
C HIS A 307 7.17 8.34 34.37
N ASN A 308 8.16 8.31 35.27
CA ASN A 308 8.32 7.17 36.17
C ASN A 308 7.18 7.13 37.21
N ILE A 309 7.00 6.00 37.89
CA ILE A 309 6.03 5.87 38.97
C ILE A 309 6.37 6.88 40.08
N ARG A 310 5.36 7.64 40.50
CA ARG A 310 5.48 8.59 41.62
C ARG A 310 4.76 8.09 42.86
N SER A 311 5.15 8.59 44.03
CA SER A 311 4.53 8.23 45.31
C SER A 311 3.03 8.51 45.35
N GLU A 312 2.54 9.53 44.62
CA GLU A 312 1.11 9.84 44.54
C GLU A 312 0.28 8.69 43.97
N ASN A 313 0.83 7.92 43.01
CA ASN A 313 0.13 6.75 42.45
C ASN A 313 -0.04 5.65 43.50
N VAL A 314 1.02 5.40 44.30
CA VAL A 314 0.99 4.37 45.35
C VAL A 314 0.06 4.82 46.50
N SER A 315 0.11 6.09 46.86
CA SER A 315 -0.78 6.65 47.90
C SER A 315 -2.25 6.64 47.47
N GLN A 316 -2.54 6.90 46.19
CA GLN A 316 -3.92 6.87 45.71
C GLN A 316 -4.53 5.47 45.85
N LEU A 317 -3.81 4.43 45.40
CA LEU A 317 -4.21 3.04 45.58
C LEU A 317 -4.44 2.69 47.07
N ASP A 318 -3.57 3.18 47.97
CA ASP A 318 -3.72 2.94 49.41
C ASP A 318 -5.01 3.56 49.96
N VAL A 319 -5.38 4.78 49.53
CA VAL A 319 -6.67 5.39 49.91
C VAL A 319 -7.85 4.50 49.47
N HIS A 320 -7.84 4.00 48.23
CA HIS A 320 -8.91 3.12 47.74
C HIS A 320 -8.99 1.81 48.52
N TYR A 321 -7.84 1.21 48.83
CA TYR A 321 -7.77 0.02 49.67
C TYR A 321 -8.33 0.26 51.08
N GLN A 322 -7.94 1.35 51.76
CA GLN A 322 -8.43 1.65 53.11
C GLN A 322 -9.94 1.89 53.12
N SER A 323 -10.47 2.65 52.15
CA SER A 323 -11.92 2.87 52.02
C SER A 323 -12.68 1.55 51.84
N TYR A 324 -12.19 0.63 51.00
CA TYR A 324 -12.80 -0.68 50.84
C TYR A 324 -12.80 -1.50 52.14
N ILE A 325 -11.69 -1.49 52.89
CA ILE A 325 -11.59 -2.22 54.16
C ILE A 325 -12.47 -1.61 55.27
N GLU A 326 -12.67 -0.29 55.29
CA GLU A 326 -13.60 0.35 56.21
C GLU A 326 -15.04 -0.12 55.99
N ASP A 327 -15.45 -0.29 54.73
CA ASP A 327 -16.77 -0.81 54.37
C ASP A 327 -16.89 -2.33 54.56
N TYR A 328 -15.79 -3.07 54.40
CA TYR A 328 -15.74 -4.54 54.46
C TYR A 328 -14.60 -5.07 55.36
N PRO A 329 -14.65 -4.85 56.68
CA PRO A 329 -13.53 -5.14 57.59
C PRO A 329 -13.18 -6.64 57.68
N ASP A 330 -14.13 -7.55 57.43
CA ASP A 330 -13.91 -9.00 57.43
C ASP A 330 -13.02 -9.48 56.26
N ASN A 331 -12.77 -8.62 55.27
CA ASN A 331 -11.93 -8.92 54.10
C ASN A 331 -10.47 -8.47 54.25
N LEU A 332 -10.06 -7.93 55.40
CA LEU A 332 -8.71 -7.40 55.63
C LEU A 332 -7.60 -8.38 55.22
N ASP A 333 -7.69 -9.63 55.66
CA ASP A 333 -6.64 -10.64 55.41
C ASP A 333 -6.68 -11.23 53.98
N LYS A 334 -7.75 -10.95 53.23
CA LYS A 334 -8.01 -11.52 51.90
C LYS A 334 -7.86 -10.50 50.78
N THR A 335 -7.80 -9.21 51.10
CA THR A 335 -7.77 -8.14 50.11
C THR A 335 -6.33 -7.77 49.74
N LYS A 336 -6.10 -7.56 48.44
CA LYS A 336 -4.78 -7.25 47.88
C LYS A 336 -4.88 -6.09 46.92
N ALA A 337 -4.09 -5.05 47.22
CA ALA A 337 -4.01 -3.82 46.45
C ALA A 337 -2.95 -3.92 45.36
N LEU A 338 -3.34 -3.75 44.10
CA LEU A 338 -2.50 -3.89 42.92
C LEU A 338 -2.37 -2.57 42.16
N LEU A 339 -1.14 -2.12 41.89
CA LEU A 339 -0.85 -0.96 41.05
C LEU A 339 -0.22 -1.43 39.72
N ILE A 340 -1.00 -1.43 38.63
CA ILE A 340 -0.53 -1.83 37.30
C ILE A 340 -0.13 -0.58 36.50
N MET A 341 1.15 -0.48 36.14
CA MET A 341 1.71 0.75 35.56
C MET A 341 2.40 0.55 34.22
N ASN A 342 1.94 1.24 33.18
CA ASN A 342 2.70 1.48 31.96
C ASN A 342 3.45 2.81 32.08
N TYR A 343 4.54 2.81 32.84
CA TYR A 343 5.35 4.01 33.08
C TYR A 343 6.35 4.25 31.95
N GLN A 344 6.69 5.52 31.72
CA GLN A 344 7.54 5.97 30.60
C GLN A 344 7.15 5.35 29.24
N ARG A 345 5.85 5.24 28.98
CA ARG A 345 5.30 4.58 27.78
C ARG A 345 5.77 5.18 26.45
N ASN A 346 6.18 6.44 26.47
CA ASN A 346 6.74 7.17 25.34
C ASN A 346 8.20 6.78 25.01
N LYS A 347 8.76 5.79 25.71
CA LYS A 347 10.12 5.27 25.49
C LYS A 347 10.11 3.77 25.19
N PRO A 348 11.05 3.29 24.35
CA PRO A 348 11.36 1.86 24.24
C PRO A 348 11.67 1.24 25.60
N LEU A 349 11.33 -0.04 25.79
CA LEU A 349 11.53 -0.75 27.07
C LEU A 349 12.97 -0.66 27.58
N SER A 350 13.95 -0.79 26.68
CA SER A 350 15.39 -0.71 27.00
C SER A 350 15.85 0.66 27.50
N GLU A 351 15.05 1.71 27.30
CA GLU A 351 15.36 3.10 27.69
C GLU A 351 14.53 3.57 28.89
N ARG A 352 13.67 2.70 29.44
CA ARG A 352 12.91 3.00 30.65
C ARG A 352 13.85 2.91 31.86
N GLY A 353 13.73 3.86 32.76
CA GLY A 353 14.43 3.85 34.03
C GLY A 353 13.84 2.82 34.97
N GLU A 354 14.62 2.42 35.97
CA GLU A 354 14.12 1.58 37.06
C GLU A 354 13.11 2.34 37.92
N ILE A 355 12.17 1.62 38.52
CA ILE A 355 11.26 2.19 39.52
C ILE A 355 12.08 2.56 40.75
N HIS A 356 11.96 3.80 41.25
CA HIS A 356 12.81 4.22 42.36
C HIS A 356 12.44 3.48 43.66
N GLU A 357 13.46 3.16 44.47
CA GLU A 357 13.31 2.42 45.74
C GLU A 357 12.30 3.06 46.68
N THR A 358 12.16 4.39 46.67
CA THR A 358 11.18 5.11 47.50
C THR A 358 9.75 4.63 47.23
N GLN A 359 9.37 4.39 45.96
CA GLN A 359 8.03 3.89 45.62
C GLN A 359 7.89 2.41 45.99
N ILE A 360 8.93 1.61 45.77
CA ILE A 360 8.92 0.18 46.14
C ILE A 360 8.76 0.01 47.64
N ASN A 361 9.51 0.76 48.44
CA ASN A 361 9.44 0.73 49.91
C ASN A 361 8.09 1.25 50.42
N LEU A 362 7.52 2.25 49.77
CA LEU A 362 6.17 2.74 50.08
C LEU A 362 5.11 1.66 49.83
N ALA A 363 5.16 0.97 48.69
CA ALA A 363 4.26 -0.14 48.39
C ALA A 363 4.40 -1.29 49.40
N LYS A 364 5.64 -1.68 49.76
CA LYS A 364 5.88 -2.68 50.82
C LYS A 364 5.28 -2.27 52.16
N ARG A 365 5.47 -1.01 52.56
CA ARG A 365 4.92 -0.47 53.82
C ARG A 365 3.39 -0.52 53.83
N ASN A 366 2.76 -0.25 52.69
CA ASN A 366 1.31 -0.24 52.55
C ASN A 366 0.73 -1.64 52.25
N GLY A 367 1.57 -2.68 52.12
CA GLY A 367 1.14 -4.03 51.76
C GLY A 367 0.63 -4.18 50.33
N SER A 368 0.90 -3.20 49.45
CA SER A 368 0.47 -3.20 48.05
C SER A 368 1.56 -3.74 47.11
N LEU A 369 1.15 -4.11 45.90
CA LEU A 369 2.03 -4.67 44.86
C LEU A 369 2.04 -3.78 43.61
N ILE A 370 3.22 -3.33 43.22
CA ILE A 370 3.45 -2.64 41.95
C ILE A 370 3.78 -3.68 40.88
N ILE A 371 3.09 -3.59 39.74
CA ILE A 371 3.30 -4.44 38.57
C ILE A 371 3.50 -3.52 37.37
N ASP A 372 4.71 -3.48 36.81
CA ASP A 372 4.88 -2.82 35.52
C ASP A 372 4.28 -3.69 34.40
N THR A 373 3.78 -3.05 33.35
CA THR A 373 3.12 -3.74 32.24
C THR A 373 4.00 -4.74 31.49
N PHE A 374 5.33 -4.59 31.51
CA PHE A 374 6.22 -5.57 30.90
C PHE A 374 6.32 -6.84 31.76
N THR A 375 6.41 -6.69 33.08
CA THR A 375 6.35 -7.82 34.02
C THR A 375 4.99 -8.52 33.96
N LEU A 376 3.88 -7.78 33.88
CA LEU A 376 2.55 -8.37 33.69
C LEU A 376 2.48 -9.18 32.38
N LEU A 377 3.01 -8.63 31.28
CA LEU A 377 3.04 -9.33 30.00
C LEU A 377 3.86 -10.62 30.04
N LYS A 378 5.00 -10.62 30.74
CA LYS A 378 5.81 -11.83 30.96
C LYS A 378 5.07 -12.87 31.79
N MET A 379 4.38 -12.45 32.84
CA MET A 379 3.52 -13.34 33.63
C MET A 379 2.48 -14.02 32.75
N PHE A 380 1.82 -13.22 31.91
CA PHE A 380 0.80 -13.69 31.00
C PHE A 380 1.35 -14.63 29.94
N GLU A 381 2.54 -14.34 29.41
CA GLU A 381 3.26 -15.23 28.49
C GLU A 381 3.56 -16.59 29.15
N GLN A 382 4.10 -16.60 30.38
CA GLN A 382 4.36 -17.84 31.11
C GLN A 382 3.07 -18.63 31.38
N PHE A 383 1.96 -17.95 31.68
CA PHE A 383 0.64 -18.58 31.82
C PHE A 383 0.16 -19.22 30.51
N LYS A 384 0.23 -18.48 29.39
CA LYS A 384 -0.17 -18.98 28.07
C LYS A 384 0.70 -20.14 27.58
N GLN A 385 1.95 -20.21 28.01
CA GLN A 385 2.87 -21.31 27.72
C GLN A 385 2.69 -22.51 28.67
N GLY A 386 1.85 -22.39 29.71
CA GLY A 386 1.61 -23.43 30.71
C GLY A 386 2.70 -23.56 31.77
N SER A 387 3.65 -22.61 31.83
CA SER A 387 4.70 -22.54 32.86
C SER A 387 4.16 -22.05 34.20
N LEU A 388 3.12 -21.21 34.17
CA LEU A 388 2.31 -20.84 35.34
C LEU A 388 0.90 -21.35 35.12
N ASP A 389 0.30 -21.93 36.15
CA ASP A 389 -1.14 -22.17 36.15
C ASP A 389 -1.91 -21.02 36.84
N GLN A 390 -3.24 -21.11 36.82
CA GLN A 390 -4.11 -20.09 37.42
C GLN A 390 -3.85 -19.90 38.93
N ARG A 391 -3.48 -20.97 39.66
CA ARG A 391 -3.18 -20.90 41.10
C ARG A 391 -1.85 -20.22 41.34
N ASP A 392 -0.85 -20.51 40.52
CA ASP A 392 0.44 -19.83 40.57
C ASP A 392 0.27 -18.32 40.32
N CYS A 393 -0.57 -17.96 39.33
CA CYS A 393 -0.87 -16.56 39.05
C CYS A 393 -1.52 -15.85 40.24
N VAL A 394 -2.58 -16.43 40.82
CA VAL A 394 -3.25 -15.85 41.98
C VAL A 394 -2.28 -15.75 43.17
N ARG A 395 -1.49 -16.80 43.44
CA ARG A 395 -0.50 -16.81 44.53
C ARG A 395 0.52 -15.68 44.38
N LEU A 396 1.07 -15.49 43.18
CA LEU A 396 2.04 -14.42 42.91
C LEU A 396 1.45 -13.03 43.19
N LEU A 397 0.20 -12.79 42.77
CA LEU A 397 -0.49 -11.53 43.01
C LEU A 397 -0.87 -11.33 44.49
N SER A 398 -1.23 -12.40 45.21
CA SER A 398 -1.71 -12.31 46.58
C SER A 398 -0.60 -12.28 47.65
N GLU A 399 0.53 -12.93 47.39
CA GLU A 399 1.60 -13.10 48.38
C GLU A 399 2.74 -12.08 48.21
N SER A 400 2.83 -11.42 47.05
CA SER A 400 3.88 -10.43 46.78
C SER A 400 3.51 -9.04 47.29
N THR A 401 4.53 -8.26 47.70
CA THR A 401 4.40 -6.83 48.04
C THR A 401 5.60 -6.05 47.50
N GLY A 402 5.44 -4.73 47.33
CA GLY A 402 6.48 -3.89 46.75
C GLY A 402 6.42 -3.90 45.23
N ILE A 403 7.28 -4.66 44.57
CA ILE A 403 7.34 -4.79 43.11
C ILE A 403 7.29 -6.26 42.72
N LEU A 404 6.47 -6.60 41.73
CA LEU A 404 6.40 -7.96 41.21
C LEU A 404 7.71 -8.31 40.49
N SER A 405 8.25 -9.49 40.78
CA SER A 405 9.40 -10.04 40.09
C SER A 405 9.06 -11.45 39.63
N ILE A 406 9.32 -11.73 38.37
CA ILE A 406 9.07 -13.03 37.74
C ILE A 406 10.38 -13.48 37.12
N SER A 407 10.80 -14.70 37.47
CA SER A 407 12.01 -15.36 36.98
C SER A 407 11.85 -15.85 35.55
#